data_AF-A0A8B8JER1-F1
#
_entry.id   AF-A0A8B8JER1-F1
#
_cell.length_a   1.000
_cell.length_b   1.000
_cell.length_c   1.000
_cell.angle_alpha   90.00
_cell.angle_beta   90.00
_cell.angle_gamma   90.00
#
_symmetry.space_group_name_H-M   'P 1'
#
loop_
_entity.id
_entity.type
_entity.pdbx_description
1 polymer ?
#
loop_
_entity_poly.entity_id
_entity_poly.type
_entity_poly.pdbx_seq_one_letter_code
_entity_poly.pdbx_strand_id
1 'polypeptide(L)'
;MDGYDGTVRLGAINLKHDRSDFDAGPDVSVSSPVTRQKAEAAKQFIENHYKNYLQGLQDRKDRRRALQRKVQESQIPAEEQEEMMRNLERKETEYMRLQRRKIGIDDFEQLTVIGKGAFGEVRLCRAKNTGEIFAMKKLKKSEMLSRGQVEHVRSERNLLAEVDSRCIVKLHYSFQDSDFLYLIMEYLPGGDIMTLLMREDILSEDVARFYIAESILAIHSIHQHNYVHRDIKPDNLILDKNGHLKLSDFGLCKPLDDKYSTILLENEDFTGQESTSETEGYSASPWLMPKEQLQQWKRNRRALAYSTVGTLDYMAPEVLLKKGYGIECDWWSLGAIMYEMLIGYPPFCSDDPRMACRKIVNWKTCLKFPEEPKISAEAKDLICHLLCDVDRRLGTRGVEEIKAHPWFKGIQWDMLYELEAAYKPTVTGDLDTQNFEKFPEVDGPPSITATVGPWRKMLTSKDTNFIGYTFKKSDILKSLDSSDIRVNGSSKAPSLISLLGRIDLQDTVISETEQKPET
;
A
#
# COMPACT_ATOMS: atom_id res chain seq x y z
N MET A 1 14.83 37.32 -49.31
CA MET A 1 14.36 38.71 -49.28
C MET A 1 13.68 38.91 -47.95
N ASP A 2 14.30 39.78 -47.16
CA ASP A 2 14.04 40.15 -45.77
C ASP A 2 12.58 40.62 -45.55
N GLY A 3 11.94 40.55 -44.39
CA GLY A 3 12.44 40.64 -43.02
C GLY A 3 11.78 41.86 -42.37
N TYR A 4 10.75 41.65 -41.52
CA TYR A 4 10.14 42.69 -40.68
C TYR A 4 10.20 42.19 -39.24
N ASP A 5 11.18 42.69 -38.49
CA ASP A 5 11.36 42.45 -37.06
C ASP A 5 10.95 43.71 -36.30
N GLY A 6 9.92 43.59 -35.46
CA GLY A 6 9.35 44.66 -34.67
C GLY A 6 9.89 44.63 -33.25
N THR A 7 11.05 45.27 -33.01
CA THR A 7 11.61 45.44 -31.68
C THR A 7 11.15 46.76 -31.06
N VAL A 8 10.26 46.72 -30.05
CA VAL A 8 9.92 47.88 -29.23
C VAL A 8 10.89 47.97 -28.05
N ARG A 9 11.70 49.04 -28.02
CA ARG A 9 12.65 49.39 -26.96
C ARG A 9 11.91 49.84 -25.68
N LEU A 10 12.16 49.17 -24.55
CA LEU A 10 11.78 49.63 -23.21
C LEU A 10 12.81 50.66 -22.70
N GLY A 11 12.31 51.78 -22.19
CA GLY A 11 13.08 52.95 -21.76
C GLY A 11 13.98 52.69 -20.53
N ALA A 12 15.13 53.37 -20.54
CA ALA A 12 16.10 53.36 -19.46
C ALA A 12 15.56 54.06 -18.22
N ILE A 13 15.55 53.35 -17.08
CA ILE A 13 15.23 53.90 -15.76
C ILE A 13 16.55 54.33 -15.12
N ASN A 14 16.63 55.62 -14.82
CA ASN A 14 17.79 56.32 -14.29
C ASN A 14 17.91 56.06 -12.77
N LEU A 15 18.88 55.25 -12.33
CA LEU A 15 19.16 55.04 -10.89
C LEU A 15 20.07 56.15 -10.37
N LYS A 16 19.54 57.02 -9.51
CA LYS A 16 20.34 57.89 -8.66
C LYS A 16 21.02 57.05 -7.57
N HIS A 17 22.34 57.22 -7.43
CA HIS A 17 23.11 56.76 -6.28
C HIS A 17 22.90 57.74 -5.12
N ASP A 18 22.26 57.30 -4.05
CA ASP A 18 22.47 57.86 -2.73
C ASP A 18 22.97 56.74 -1.83
N ARG A 19 24.22 56.90 -1.38
CA ARG A 19 24.88 56.04 -0.40
C ARG A 19 24.40 56.46 0.99
N SER A 20 23.62 55.61 1.63
CA SER A 20 23.59 55.53 3.09
C SER A 20 23.74 54.07 3.48
N ASP A 21 24.80 53.81 4.26
CA ASP A 21 25.16 52.49 4.77
C ASP A 21 24.00 51.88 5.58
N PHE A 22 23.39 50.84 5.01
CA PHE A 22 22.69 49.81 5.76
C PHE A 22 23.34 48.47 5.40
N ASP A 23 24.25 48.04 6.28
CA ASP A 23 24.76 46.67 6.30
C ASP A 23 23.61 45.72 6.65
N ALA A 24 22.92 45.26 5.62
CA ALA A 24 21.95 44.17 5.70
C ALA A 24 22.60 42.94 5.07
N GLY A 25 23.26 42.13 5.91
CA GLY A 25 23.56 40.74 5.59
C GLY A 25 22.30 40.01 5.11
N PRO A 26 22.43 38.88 4.38
CA PRO A 26 21.29 38.18 3.83
C PRO A 26 20.34 37.80 4.96
N ASP A 27 19.16 38.40 4.96
CA ASP A 27 18.14 38.22 5.99
C ASP A 27 17.52 36.82 5.85
N VAL A 28 18.25 35.82 6.33
CA VAL A 28 17.83 34.41 6.38
C VAL A 28 16.88 34.19 7.58
N SER A 29 16.55 35.23 8.35
CA SER A 29 15.97 35.08 9.69
C SER A 29 14.43 35.08 9.79
N VAL A 30 13.67 35.39 8.72
CA VAL A 30 12.20 35.62 8.82
C VAL A 30 11.35 34.62 8.03
N SER A 31 11.84 33.40 7.79
CA SER A 31 11.03 32.35 7.15
C SER A 31 10.64 31.30 8.17
N SER A 32 9.33 31.21 8.47
CA SER A 32 8.80 30.15 9.34
C SER A 32 9.26 28.77 8.85
N PRO A 33 9.47 27.77 9.72
CA PRO A 33 9.85 26.42 9.32
C PRO A 33 8.92 25.85 8.23
N VAL A 34 7.62 26.17 8.31
CA VAL A 34 6.60 25.81 7.33
C VAL A 34 6.85 26.46 5.97
N THR A 35 7.27 27.72 5.95
CA THR A 35 7.61 28.44 4.70
C THR A 35 8.85 27.85 4.04
N ARG A 36 9.88 27.48 4.83
CA ARG A 36 11.08 26.79 4.30
C ARG A 36 10.73 25.41 3.73
N GLN A 37 9.91 24.64 4.43
CA GLN A 37 9.45 23.33 3.95
C GLN A 37 8.63 23.44 2.66
N LYS A 38 7.75 24.47 2.56
CA LYS A 38 7.00 24.75 1.32
C LYS A 38 7.90 25.17 0.16
N ALA A 39 8.91 25.99 0.43
CA ALA A 39 9.88 26.40 -0.58
C ALA A 39 10.70 25.22 -1.10
N GLU A 40 11.14 24.32 -0.22
CA GLU A 40 11.86 23.11 -0.59
C GLU A 40 10.98 22.14 -1.38
N ALA A 41 9.73 21.91 -0.94
CA ALA A 41 8.77 21.10 -1.67
C ALA A 41 8.45 21.69 -3.06
N ALA A 42 8.32 23.03 -3.16
CA ALA A 42 8.11 23.72 -4.43
C ALA A 42 9.31 23.58 -5.36
N LYS A 43 10.53 23.72 -4.84
CA LYS A 43 11.78 23.52 -5.59
C LYS A 43 11.85 22.11 -6.16
N GLN A 44 11.68 21.09 -5.32
CA GLN A 44 11.69 19.68 -5.76
C GLN A 44 10.60 19.39 -6.79
N PHE A 45 9.39 19.97 -6.61
CA PHE A 45 8.31 19.83 -7.58
C PHE A 45 8.67 20.46 -8.94
N ILE A 46 9.22 21.66 -8.96
CA ILE A 46 9.60 22.37 -10.19
C ILE A 46 10.73 21.62 -10.90
N GLU A 47 11.77 21.21 -10.17
CA GLU A 47 12.90 20.46 -10.71
C GLU A 47 12.44 19.13 -11.34
N ASN A 48 11.64 18.35 -10.63
CA ASN A 48 11.08 17.10 -11.17
C ASN A 48 10.13 17.35 -12.34
N HIS A 49 9.33 18.42 -12.31
CA HIS A 49 8.43 18.77 -13.42
C HIS A 49 9.23 19.06 -14.70
N TYR A 50 10.25 19.91 -14.62
CA TYR A 50 11.07 20.24 -15.79
C TYR A 50 11.93 19.07 -16.25
N LYS A 51 12.48 18.27 -15.33
CA LYS A 51 13.24 17.06 -15.67
C LYS A 51 12.37 16.07 -16.45
N ASN A 52 11.17 15.77 -15.95
CA ASN A 52 10.22 14.88 -16.63
C ASN A 52 9.71 15.45 -17.95
N TYR A 53 9.46 16.77 -18.01
CA TYR A 53 9.05 17.45 -19.23
C TYR A 53 10.13 17.38 -20.32
N LEU A 54 11.39 17.67 -19.97
CA LEU A 54 12.53 17.60 -20.89
C LEU A 54 12.78 16.15 -21.35
N GLN A 55 12.70 15.17 -20.44
CA GLN A 55 12.80 13.77 -20.81
C GLN A 55 11.69 13.37 -21.80
N GLY A 56 10.44 13.74 -21.52
CA GLY A 56 9.32 13.47 -22.43
C GLY A 56 9.46 14.12 -23.81
N LEU A 57 10.07 15.31 -23.89
CA LEU A 57 10.41 15.95 -25.17
C LEU A 57 11.52 15.20 -25.91
N GLN A 58 12.51 14.70 -25.19
CA GLN A 58 13.62 13.93 -25.77
C GLN A 58 13.11 12.60 -26.33
N ASP A 59 12.34 11.85 -25.54
CA ASP A 59 11.78 10.57 -25.96
C ASP A 59 10.89 10.72 -27.21
N ARG A 60 10.16 11.83 -27.32
CA ARG A 60 9.36 12.18 -28.52
C ARG A 60 10.21 12.37 -29.76
N LYS A 61 11.29 13.13 -29.63
CA LYS A 61 12.23 13.35 -30.74
C LYS A 61 12.84 12.03 -31.18
N ASP A 62 13.21 11.18 -30.23
CA ASP A 62 13.84 9.89 -30.52
C ASP A 62 12.86 8.91 -31.17
N ARG A 63 11.59 8.87 -30.73
CA ARG A 63 10.54 8.08 -31.41
C ARG A 63 10.27 8.57 -32.84
N ARG A 64 10.21 9.90 -33.05
CA ARG A 64 10.05 10.48 -34.39
C ARG A 64 11.21 10.11 -35.30
N ARG A 65 12.45 10.23 -34.82
CA ARG A 65 13.66 9.82 -35.56
C ARG A 65 13.70 8.32 -35.84
N ALA A 66 13.23 7.49 -34.92
CA ALA A 66 13.16 6.05 -35.11
C ALA A 66 12.19 5.68 -36.25
N LEU A 67 11.00 6.30 -36.29
CA LEU A 67 10.05 6.09 -37.38
C LEU A 67 10.61 6.59 -38.72
N GLN A 68 11.25 7.77 -38.74
CA GLN A 68 11.88 8.30 -39.95
C GLN A 68 12.96 7.37 -40.51
N ARG A 69 13.81 6.79 -39.66
CA ARG A 69 14.81 5.80 -40.09
C ARG A 69 14.16 4.55 -40.69
N LYS A 70 13.14 3.99 -40.04
CA LYS A 70 12.42 2.81 -40.55
C LYS A 70 11.80 3.07 -41.92
N VAL A 71 11.20 4.24 -42.11
CA VAL A 71 10.61 4.65 -43.39
C VAL A 71 11.69 4.76 -44.48
N GLN A 72 12.84 5.33 -44.15
CA GLN A 72 13.96 5.48 -45.09
C GLN A 72 14.60 4.13 -45.46
N GLU A 73 14.68 3.19 -44.51
CA GLU A 73 15.22 1.85 -44.73
C GLU A 73 14.29 0.96 -45.58
N SER A 74 12.97 1.18 -45.51
CA SER A 74 11.97 0.29 -46.13
C SER A 74 11.40 0.79 -47.47
N GLN A 75 11.96 1.88 -48.04
CA GLN A 75 11.52 2.50 -49.31
C GLN A 75 9.99 2.65 -49.45
N ILE A 76 9.34 3.08 -48.37
CA ILE A 76 7.89 3.24 -48.29
C ILE A 76 7.43 4.39 -49.21
N PRO A 77 6.30 4.28 -49.93
CA PRO A 77 5.75 5.37 -50.73
C PRO A 77 5.50 6.65 -49.91
N ALA A 78 5.61 7.82 -50.56
CA ALA A 78 5.49 9.11 -49.89
C ALA A 78 4.14 9.31 -49.18
N GLU A 79 3.04 8.81 -49.76
CA GLU A 79 1.71 8.89 -49.15
C GLU A 79 1.61 8.07 -47.85
N GLU A 80 2.13 6.85 -47.85
CA GLU A 80 2.17 5.98 -46.67
C GLU A 80 3.12 6.54 -45.59
N GLN A 81 4.25 7.13 -45.99
CA GLN A 81 5.15 7.83 -45.06
C GLN A 81 4.44 8.98 -44.34
N GLU A 82 3.68 9.81 -45.07
CA GLU A 82 2.92 10.89 -44.47
C GLU A 82 1.83 10.37 -43.53
N GLU A 83 1.14 9.28 -43.89
CA GLU A 83 0.13 8.66 -43.04
C GLU A 83 0.74 8.11 -41.75
N MET A 84 1.88 7.42 -41.83
CA MET A 84 2.60 6.93 -40.65
C MET A 84 3.01 8.07 -39.70
N MET A 85 3.48 9.20 -40.26
CA MET A 85 3.83 10.39 -39.48
C MET A 85 2.61 11.05 -38.83
N ARG A 86 1.50 11.20 -39.57
CA ARG A 86 0.22 11.69 -39.03
C ARG A 86 -0.30 10.79 -37.90
N ASN A 87 -0.19 9.47 -38.07
CA ASN A 87 -0.58 8.50 -37.05
C ASN A 87 0.29 8.59 -35.80
N LEU A 88 1.60 8.79 -35.94
CA LEU A 88 2.50 9.01 -34.81
C LEU A 88 2.13 10.30 -34.05
N GLU A 89 1.88 11.40 -34.76
CA GLU A 89 1.50 12.68 -34.16
C GLU A 89 0.15 12.60 -33.44
N ARG A 90 -0.83 11.89 -34.02
CA ARG A 90 -2.11 11.60 -33.38
C ARG A 90 -1.93 10.81 -32.08
N LYS A 91 -1.19 9.70 -32.13
CA LYS A 91 -0.88 8.87 -30.94
C LYS A 91 -0.12 9.65 -29.87
N GLU A 92 0.85 10.49 -30.26
CA GLU A 92 1.59 11.36 -29.34
C GLU A 92 0.69 12.41 -28.68
N THR A 93 -0.26 12.97 -29.44
CA THR A 93 -1.24 13.93 -28.94
C THR A 93 -2.20 13.28 -27.96
N GLU A 94 -2.71 12.09 -28.29
CA GLU A 94 -3.56 11.28 -27.41
C GLU A 94 -2.82 10.89 -26.14
N TYR A 95 -1.58 10.39 -26.24
CA TYR A 95 -0.73 10.10 -25.10
C TYR A 95 -0.57 11.33 -24.19
N MET A 96 -0.32 12.50 -24.77
CA MET A 96 -0.26 13.78 -24.03
C MET A 96 -1.58 14.15 -23.34
N ARG A 97 -2.72 13.81 -23.93
CA ARG A 97 -4.04 14.03 -23.34
C ARG A 97 -4.29 13.04 -22.19
N LEU A 98 -3.93 11.78 -22.37
CA LEU A 98 -3.99 10.71 -21.36
C LEU A 98 -3.08 11.01 -20.15
N GLN A 99 -1.90 11.59 -20.38
CA GLN A 99 -0.99 12.05 -19.31
C GLN A 99 -1.52 13.27 -18.56
N ARG A 100 -2.29 14.14 -19.24
CA ARG A 100 -2.91 15.33 -18.62
C ARG A 100 -4.22 15.02 -17.88
N ARG A 101 -4.88 13.90 -18.20
CA ARG A 101 -6.09 13.47 -17.49
C ARG A 101 -5.70 13.04 -16.09
N LYS A 102 -5.98 13.91 -15.12
CA LYS A 102 -5.88 13.58 -13.70
C LYS A 102 -6.98 12.58 -13.36
N ILE A 103 -6.58 11.42 -12.85
CA ILE A 103 -7.52 10.44 -12.31
C ILE A 103 -8.15 11.05 -11.06
N GLY A 104 -9.48 11.00 -10.99
CA GLY A 104 -10.25 11.49 -9.86
C GLY A 104 -11.34 10.51 -9.45
N ILE A 105 -12.09 10.87 -8.41
CA ILE A 105 -13.17 10.03 -7.88
C ILE A 105 -14.26 9.75 -8.93
N ASP A 106 -14.50 10.70 -9.83
CA ASP A 106 -15.51 10.58 -10.89
C ASP A 106 -15.19 9.50 -11.93
N ASP A 107 -13.93 9.06 -12.02
CA ASP A 107 -13.51 7.97 -12.90
C ASP A 107 -13.90 6.58 -12.35
N PHE A 108 -14.38 6.52 -11.11
CA PHE A 108 -14.76 5.28 -10.43
C PHE A 108 -16.25 5.28 -10.06
N GLU A 109 -16.91 4.17 -10.32
CA GLU A 109 -18.21 3.83 -9.77
C GLU A 109 -17.99 3.17 -8.40
N GLN A 110 -18.48 3.80 -7.34
CA GLN A 110 -18.40 3.26 -5.98
C GLN A 110 -19.55 2.26 -5.78
N LEU A 111 -19.21 1.02 -5.48
CA LEU A 111 -20.16 -0.06 -5.24
C LEU A 111 -20.39 -0.17 -3.72
N THR A 112 -20.14 -1.34 -3.15
CA THR A 112 -20.38 -1.63 -1.72
C THR A 112 -19.21 -1.24 -0.83
N VAL A 113 -19.50 -0.92 0.43
CA VAL A 113 -18.49 -0.83 1.49
C VAL A 113 -18.06 -2.25 1.87
N ILE A 114 -16.75 -2.50 1.90
CA ILE A 114 -16.14 -3.79 2.26
C ILE A 114 -15.31 -3.72 3.54
N GLY A 115 -15.02 -2.52 4.04
CA GLY A 115 -14.32 -2.33 5.32
C GLY A 115 -14.53 -0.93 5.88
N LYS A 116 -14.46 -0.81 7.20
CA LYS A 116 -14.41 0.47 7.91
C LYS A 116 -13.12 0.53 8.71
N GLY A 117 -12.56 1.72 8.87
CA GLY A 117 -11.36 1.94 9.66
C GLY A 117 -11.48 3.20 10.49
N ALA A 118 -10.48 3.44 11.32
CA ALA A 118 -10.44 4.58 12.24
C ALA A 118 -10.56 5.96 11.55
N PHE A 119 -10.17 6.07 10.27
CA PHE A 119 -10.08 7.35 9.56
C PHE A 119 -10.91 7.39 8.27
N GLY A 120 -11.72 6.36 8.01
CA GLY A 120 -12.39 6.22 6.73
C GLY A 120 -12.96 4.84 6.47
N GLU A 121 -13.15 4.54 5.18
CA GLU A 121 -13.78 3.30 4.73
C GLU A 121 -13.09 2.76 3.47
N VAL A 122 -13.23 1.45 3.25
CA VAL A 122 -12.80 0.77 2.05
C VAL A 122 -14.04 0.35 1.28
N ARG A 123 -14.11 0.74 0.01
CA ARG A 123 -15.21 0.40 -0.90
C ARG A 123 -14.70 -0.45 -2.05
N LEU A 124 -15.52 -1.41 -2.48
CA LEU A 124 -15.39 -1.99 -3.81
C LEU A 124 -15.76 -0.91 -4.83
N CYS A 125 -14.95 -0.75 -5.87
CA CYS A 125 -15.25 0.18 -6.95
C CYS A 125 -14.93 -0.41 -8.32
N ARG A 126 -15.54 0.17 -9.35
CA ARG A 126 -15.32 -0.18 -10.74
C ARG A 126 -14.79 1.02 -11.49
N ALA A 127 -13.68 0.88 -12.20
CA ALA A 127 -13.21 1.93 -13.10
C ALA A 127 -14.16 2.07 -14.29
N LYS A 128 -14.72 3.26 -14.53
CA LYS A 128 -15.77 3.48 -15.54
C LYS A 128 -15.26 3.29 -16.98
N ASN A 129 -13.96 3.49 -17.21
CA ASN A 129 -13.33 3.40 -18.52
C ASN A 129 -12.94 1.97 -18.90
N THR A 130 -12.46 1.16 -17.94
CA THR A 130 -11.97 -0.21 -18.20
C THR A 130 -12.94 -1.30 -17.72
N GLY A 131 -13.85 -0.98 -16.81
CA GLY A 131 -14.69 -1.97 -16.13
C GLY A 131 -13.94 -2.79 -15.07
N GLU A 132 -12.65 -2.53 -14.85
CA GLU A 132 -11.83 -3.25 -13.87
C GLU A 132 -12.28 -2.95 -12.43
N ILE A 133 -12.18 -3.97 -11.58
CA ILE A 133 -12.61 -3.93 -10.18
C ILE A 133 -11.42 -3.65 -9.25
N PHE A 134 -11.63 -2.75 -8.29
CA PHE A 134 -10.62 -2.32 -7.34
C PHE A 134 -11.19 -2.18 -5.92
N ALA A 135 -10.29 -2.18 -4.94
CA ALA A 135 -10.58 -1.71 -3.59
C ALA A 135 -10.13 -0.25 -3.43
N MET A 136 -11.05 0.64 -3.08
CA MET A 136 -10.80 2.05 -2.84
C MET A 136 -10.81 2.34 -1.33
N LYS A 137 -9.64 2.65 -0.76
CA LYS A 137 -9.52 3.17 0.61
C LYS A 137 -9.69 4.69 0.58
N LYS A 138 -10.75 5.19 1.21
CA LYS A 138 -11.12 6.61 1.30
C LYS A 138 -10.86 7.12 2.72
N LEU A 139 -9.96 8.08 2.86
CA LEU A 139 -9.45 8.58 4.15
C LEU A 139 -9.77 10.07 4.33
N LYS A 140 -10.33 10.46 5.48
CA LYS A 140 -10.80 11.84 5.72
C LYS A 140 -9.68 12.76 6.21
N LYS A 141 -9.33 13.78 5.42
CA LYS A 141 -8.21 14.72 5.70
C LYS A 141 -8.32 15.40 7.07
N SER A 142 -9.52 15.89 7.41
CA SER A 142 -9.74 16.59 8.67
C SER A 142 -9.44 15.71 9.88
N GLU A 143 -9.78 14.43 9.81
CA GLU A 143 -9.60 13.49 10.91
C GLU A 143 -8.12 13.12 11.09
N MET A 144 -7.42 12.84 10.00
CA MET A 144 -5.98 12.57 10.02
C MET A 144 -5.18 13.75 10.59
N LEU A 145 -5.52 14.99 10.20
CA LEU A 145 -4.88 16.20 10.72
C LEU A 145 -5.14 16.38 12.21
N SER A 146 -6.39 16.23 12.65
CA SER A 146 -6.76 16.40 14.07
C SER A 146 -6.06 15.40 15.00
N ARG A 147 -5.69 14.23 14.48
CA ARG A 147 -5.08 13.14 15.23
C ARG A 147 -3.56 13.00 14.98
N GLY A 148 -2.97 13.88 14.18
CA GLY A 148 -1.52 13.87 13.89
C GLY A 148 -1.03 12.70 13.02
N GLN A 149 -1.89 12.08 12.20
CA GLN A 149 -1.61 10.83 11.48
C GLN A 149 -1.22 11.04 10.00
N VAL A 150 -0.68 12.21 9.64
CA VAL A 150 -0.32 12.52 8.25
C VAL A 150 0.85 11.66 7.76
N GLU A 151 1.88 11.50 8.59
CA GLU A 151 3.07 10.70 8.24
C GLU A 151 2.71 9.22 8.00
N HIS A 152 1.77 8.69 8.77
CA HIS A 152 1.26 7.32 8.64
C HIS A 152 0.70 7.03 7.24
N VAL A 153 -0.13 7.93 6.72
CA VAL A 153 -0.71 7.77 5.38
C VAL A 153 0.33 7.99 4.27
N ARG A 154 1.35 8.81 4.53
CA ARG A 154 2.46 9.01 3.61
C ARG A 154 3.35 7.76 3.52
N SER A 155 3.66 7.15 4.67
CA SER A 155 4.37 5.87 4.76
C SER A 155 3.62 4.76 4.03
N GLU A 156 2.32 4.61 4.29
CA GLU A 156 1.48 3.60 3.61
C GLU A 156 1.55 3.73 2.09
N ARG A 157 1.34 4.95 1.58
CA ARG A 157 1.42 5.22 0.14
C ARG A 157 2.82 4.93 -0.42
N ASN A 158 3.89 5.33 0.29
CA ASN A 158 5.27 5.12 -0.17
C ASN A 158 5.60 3.64 -0.29
N LEU A 159 5.36 2.87 0.77
CA LEU A 159 5.61 1.43 0.79
C LEU A 159 4.87 0.75 -0.35
N LEU A 160 3.57 1.03 -0.50
CA LEU A 160 2.74 0.45 -1.54
C LEU A 160 3.16 0.84 -2.98
N ALA A 161 3.80 2.00 -3.14
CA ALA A 161 4.29 2.47 -4.44
C ALA A 161 5.69 1.91 -4.77
N GLU A 162 6.53 1.68 -3.75
CA GLU A 162 7.92 1.23 -3.87
C GLU A 162 8.04 -0.30 -3.90
N VAL A 163 7.24 -1.00 -3.10
CA VAL A 163 7.32 -2.45 -2.93
C VAL A 163 6.37 -3.14 -3.91
N ASP A 164 6.93 -3.77 -4.94
CA ASP A 164 6.19 -4.62 -5.88
C ASP A 164 6.48 -6.10 -5.57
N SER A 165 5.72 -6.65 -4.62
CA SER A 165 5.87 -8.03 -4.14
C SER A 165 4.55 -8.78 -4.21
N ARG A 166 4.61 -10.08 -4.54
CA ARG A 166 3.42 -10.95 -4.61
C ARG A 166 2.68 -11.05 -3.27
N CYS A 167 3.42 -10.85 -2.17
CA CYS A 167 2.96 -10.97 -0.80
C CYS A 167 2.30 -9.69 -0.26
N ILE A 168 2.28 -8.61 -1.03
CA ILE A 168 1.83 -7.27 -0.62
C ILE A 168 0.69 -6.82 -1.54
N VAL A 169 -0.34 -6.18 -0.97
CA VAL A 169 -1.42 -5.59 -1.76
C VAL A 169 -0.86 -4.55 -2.73
N LYS A 170 -1.22 -4.65 -4.00
CA LYS A 170 -0.77 -3.74 -5.05
C LYS A 170 -1.55 -2.43 -5.06
N LEU A 171 -0.84 -1.31 -5.06
CA LEU A 171 -1.40 0.03 -5.32
C LEU A 171 -1.34 0.36 -6.82
N HIS A 172 -2.48 0.74 -7.37
CA HIS A 172 -2.64 1.17 -8.76
C HIS A 172 -2.61 2.69 -8.90
N TYR A 173 -3.37 3.39 -8.05
CA TYR A 173 -3.48 4.84 -8.07
C TYR A 173 -3.58 5.41 -6.66
N SER A 174 -3.10 6.63 -6.48
CA SER A 174 -3.50 7.45 -5.35
C SER A 174 -3.83 8.85 -5.82
N PHE A 175 -4.87 9.46 -5.25
CA PHE A 175 -5.30 10.82 -5.58
C PHE A 175 -6.03 11.44 -4.40
N GLN A 176 -6.38 12.73 -4.50
CA GLN A 176 -7.01 13.47 -3.42
C GLN A 176 -8.01 14.49 -3.98
N ASP A 177 -9.03 14.81 -3.19
CA ASP A 177 -9.92 15.95 -3.41
C ASP A 177 -9.81 16.96 -2.25
N SER A 178 -10.78 17.85 -2.06
CA SER A 178 -10.77 18.83 -0.97
C SER A 178 -10.81 18.21 0.42
N ASP A 179 -11.41 17.03 0.59
CA ASP A 179 -11.81 16.48 1.88
C ASP A 179 -11.20 15.11 2.17
N PHE A 180 -10.81 14.37 1.14
CA PHE A 180 -10.40 12.98 1.21
C PHE A 180 -9.10 12.70 0.44
N LEU A 181 -8.42 11.65 0.91
CA LEU A 181 -7.37 10.94 0.20
C LEU A 181 -7.90 9.58 -0.26
N TYR A 182 -7.43 9.14 -1.42
CA TYR A 182 -7.87 7.90 -2.05
C TYR A 182 -6.67 7.04 -2.42
N LEU A 183 -6.71 5.77 -2.03
CA LEU A 183 -5.81 4.72 -2.50
C LEU A 183 -6.64 3.71 -3.29
N ILE A 184 -6.29 3.46 -4.54
CA ILE A 184 -6.89 2.45 -5.41
C ILE A 184 -5.96 1.25 -5.46
N MET A 185 -6.42 0.15 -4.88
CA MET A 185 -5.67 -1.08 -4.66
C MET A 185 -6.32 -2.24 -5.42
N GLU A 186 -5.58 -3.31 -5.66
CA GLU A 186 -6.16 -4.55 -6.14
C GLU A 186 -7.25 -5.05 -5.18
N TYR A 187 -8.34 -5.57 -5.73
CA TYR A 187 -9.40 -6.17 -4.93
C TYR A 187 -9.07 -7.65 -4.64
N LEU A 188 -9.11 -8.03 -3.36
CA LEU A 188 -8.82 -9.39 -2.90
C LEU A 188 -10.10 -10.03 -2.36
N PRO A 189 -10.82 -10.86 -3.14
CA PRO A 189 -12.16 -11.35 -2.78
C PRO A 189 -12.17 -12.42 -1.68
N GLY A 190 -11.01 -12.90 -1.23
CA GLY A 190 -10.90 -13.94 -0.21
C GLY A 190 -11.21 -13.47 1.21
N GLY A 191 -11.31 -12.16 1.44
CA GLY A 191 -11.51 -11.57 2.76
C GLY A 191 -10.24 -11.61 3.61
N ASP A 192 -10.35 -11.32 4.91
CA ASP A 192 -9.23 -11.31 5.85
C ASP A 192 -9.15 -12.61 6.70
N ILE A 193 -7.95 -12.91 7.21
CA ILE A 193 -7.71 -14.05 8.11
C ILE A 193 -8.55 -13.93 9.39
N MET A 194 -8.84 -12.71 9.86
CA MET A 194 -9.76 -12.49 10.98
C MET A 194 -11.15 -13.11 10.70
N THR A 195 -11.71 -12.88 9.52
CA THR A 195 -12.99 -13.43 9.11
C THR A 195 -12.93 -14.95 8.96
N LEU A 196 -11.81 -15.51 8.51
CA LEU A 196 -11.58 -16.96 8.51
C LEU A 196 -11.57 -17.53 9.94
N LEU A 197 -10.87 -16.90 10.87
CA LEU A 197 -10.84 -17.30 12.29
C LEU A 197 -12.22 -17.20 12.96
N MET A 198 -13.03 -16.21 12.57
CA MET A 198 -14.40 -16.10 13.06
C MET A 198 -15.34 -17.19 12.52
N ARG A 199 -15.01 -17.82 11.38
CA ARG A 199 -15.81 -18.90 10.77
C ARG A 199 -15.41 -20.27 11.31
N GLU A 200 -14.11 -20.54 11.37
CA GLU A 200 -13.56 -21.86 11.72
C GLU A 200 -13.27 -22.02 13.22
N ASP A 201 -13.29 -20.93 13.99
CA ASP A 201 -12.89 -20.83 15.40
C ASP A 201 -11.41 -21.15 15.68
N ILE A 202 -10.93 -22.32 15.24
CA ILE A 202 -9.56 -22.82 15.39
C ILE A 202 -9.15 -23.44 14.06
N LEU A 203 -7.94 -23.12 13.60
CA LEU A 203 -7.35 -23.72 12.40
C LEU A 203 -6.54 -24.97 12.77
N SER A 204 -6.53 -25.94 11.87
CA SER A 204 -5.62 -27.09 11.98
C SER A 204 -4.17 -26.61 11.86
N GLU A 205 -3.23 -27.37 12.44
CA GLU A 205 -1.81 -27.02 12.33
C GLU A 205 -1.31 -26.96 10.89
N ASP A 206 -1.88 -27.76 9.98
CA ASP A 206 -1.49 -27.72 8.56
C ASP A 206 -1.92 -26.42 7.89
N VAL A 207 -3.15 -25.96 8.15
CA VAL A 207 -3.66 -24.68 7.63
C VAL A 207 -2.92 -23.51 8.27
N ALA A 208 -2.73 -23.54 9.59
CA ALA A 208 -1.97 -22.51 10.30
C ALA A 208 -0.52 -22.45 9.81
N ARG A 209 0.15 -23.60 9.59
CA ARG A 209 1.53 -23.64 9.10
C ARG A 209 1.68 -23.00 7.74
N PHE A 210 0.72 -23.22 6.84
CA PHE A 210 0.68 -22.57 5.55
C PHE A 210 0.61 -21.04 5.68
N TYR A 211 -0.37 -20.52 6.43
CA TYR A 211 -0.56 -19.07 6.56
C TYR A 211 0.51 -18.36 7.38
N ILE A 212 1.06 -19.02 8.41
CA ILE A 212 2.22 -18.48 9.13
C ILE A 212 3.45 -18.44 8.22
N ALA A 213 3.67 -19.46 7.38
CA ALA A 213 4.76 -19.45 6.40
C ALA A 213 4.61 -18.32 5.36
N GLU A 214 3.41 -18.11 4.81
CA GLU A 214 3.18 -16.98 3.89
C GLU A 214 3.32 -15.62 4.58
N SER A 215 2.88 -15.51 5.84
CA SER A 215 3.06 -14.31 6.65
C SER A 215 4.54 -14.00 6.88
N ILE A 216 5.38 -15.02 7.10
CA ILE A 216 6.84 -14.85 7.22
C ILE A 216 7.42 -14.25 5.94
N LEU A 217 7.01 -14.75 4.77
CA LEU A 217 7.47 -14.21 3.49
C LEU A 217 6.97 -12.77 3.26
N ALA A 218 5.73 -12.45 3.64
CA ALA A 218 5.17 -11.11 3.52
C ALA A 218 5.89 -10.10 4.43
N ILE A 219 6.07 -10.44 5.71
CA ILE A 219 6.78 -9.61 6.69
C ILE A 219 8.25 -9.44 6.28
N HIS A 220 8.91 -10.52 5.85
CA HIS A 220 10.28 -10.43 5.37
C HIS A 220 10.43 -9.51 4.15
N SER A 221 9.45 -9.56 3.23
CA SER A 221 9.46 -8.71 2.03
C SER A 221 9.45 -7.21 2.37
N ILE A 222 8.74 -6.78 3.41
CA ILE A 222 8.75 -5.36 3.82
C ILE A 222 10.01 -5.02 4.63
N HIS A 223 10.52 -5.95 5.45
CA HIS A 223 11.76 -5.77 6.20
C HIS A 223 12.97 -5.60 5.28
N GLN A 224 13.02 -6.32 4.15
CA GLN A 224 14.05 -6.16 3.11
C GLN A 224 14.05 -4.77 2.45
N HIS A 225 12.92 -4.07 2.50
CA HIS A 225 12.78 -2.70 2.01
C HIS A 225 12.91 -1.67 3.15
N ASN A 226 13.48 -2.07 4.30
CA ASN A 226 13.68 -1.24 5.48
C ASN A 226 12.40 -0.67 6.08
N TYR A 227 11.28 -1.38 6.02
CA TYR A 227 10.04 -1.02 6.70
C TYR A 227 9.74 -1.98 7.85
N VAL A 228 9.24 -1.46 8.96
CA VAL A 228 8.62 -2.25 10.05
C VAL A 228 7.11 -2.04 10.01
N HIS A 229 6.32 -3.11 10.11
CA HIS A 229 4.87 -3.03 9.99
C HIS A 229 4.21 -2.41 11.23
N ARG A 230 4.56 -2.92 12.42
CA ARG A 230 4.09 -2.49 13.75
C ARG A 230 2.62 -2.73 14.07
N ASP A 231 1.83 -3.22 13.10
CA ASP A 231 0.41 -3.55 13.27
C ASP A 231 0.04 -4.87 12.58
N ILE A 232 0.88 -5.88 12.74
CA ILE A 232 0.58 -7.22 12.21
C ILE A 232 -0.54 -7.83 13.05
N LYS A 233 -1.68 -8.07 12.40
CA LYS A 233 -2.89 -8.64 13.01
C LYS A 233 -3.72 -9.38 11.96
N PRO A 234 -4.63 -10.28 12.35
CA PRO A 234 -5.42 -11.07 11.41
C PRO A 234 -6.26 -10.25 10.42
N ASP A 235 -6.71 -9.06 10.80
CA ASP A 235 -7.48 -8.15 9.94
C ASP A 235 -6.65 -7.60 8.76
N ASN A 236 -5.32 -7.53 8.92
CA ASN A 236 -4.41 -6.97 7.93
C ASN A 236 -3.83 -8.02 6.96
N LEU A 237 -4.11 -9.31 7.22
CA LEU A 237 -3.71 -10.45 6.40
C LEU A 237 -4.88 -10.82 5.48
N ILE A 238 -4.83 -10.45 4.20
CA ILE A 238 -5.94 -10.56 3.26
C ILE A 238 -5.69 -11.72 2.29
N LEU A 239 -6.73 -12.46 1.95
CA LEU A 239 -6.67 -13.59 1.03
C LEU A 239 -7.08 -13.19 -0.39
N ASP A 240 -6.33 -13.63 -1.38
CA ASP A 240 -6.72 -13.52 -2.78
C ASP A 240 -7.81 -14.55 -3.15
N LYS A 241 -8.24 -14.56 -4.41
CA LYS A 241 -9.27 -15.50 -4.91
C LYS A 241 -8.85 -16.98 -4.87
N ASN A 242 -7.55 -17.25 -4.81
CA ASN A 242 -7.00 -18.60 -4.74
C ASN A 242 -6.73 -19.04 -3.30
N GLY A 243 -6.79 -18.10 -2.34
CA GLY A 243 -6.57 -18.36 -0.93
C GLY A 243 -5.16 -18.04 -0.42
N HIS A 244 -4.32 -17.41 -1.25
CA HIS A 244 -2.98 -16.96 -0.84
C HIS A 244 -3.05 -15.63 -0.10
N LEU A 245 -2.19 -15.48 0.90
CA LEU A 245 -2.11 -14.32 1.76
C LEU A 245 -1.37 -13.16 1.09
N LYS A 246 -1.91 -11.96 1.28
CA LYS A 246 -1.24 -10.68 1.02
C LYS A 246 -1.39 -9.77 2.23
N LEU A 247 -0.30 -9.09 2.59
CA LEU A 247 -0.30 -8.12 3.65
C LEU A 247 -0.87 -6.77 3.16
N SER A 248 -1.69 -6.17 4.01
CA SER A 248 -2.37 -4.89 3.78
C SER A 248 -2.25 -3.96 4.99
N ASP A 249 -2.74 -2.73 4.84
CA ASP A 249 -2.81 -1.69 5.88
C ASP A 249 -1.46 -1.30 6.52
N PHE A 250 -0.66 -0.60 5.72
CA PHE A 250 0.66 -0.10 6.12
C PHE A 250 0.59 1.25 6.86
N GLY A 251 -0.59 1.64 7.37
CA GLY A 251 -0.81 2.94 8.01
C GLY A 251 0.10 3.16 9.22
N LEU A 252 0.47 2.09 9.93
CA LEU A 252 1.42 2.17 11.05
C LEU A 252 2.85 1.83 10.65
N CYS A 253 3.18 1.68 9.37
CA CYS A 253 4.55 1.39 8.96
C CYS A 253 5.51 2.55 9.21
N LYS A 254 6.76 2.21 9.55
CA LYS A 254 7.85 3.19 9.62
C LYS A 254 9.07 2.69 8.83
N PRO A 255 9.74 3.58 8.07
CA PRO A 255 11.06 3.29 7.57
C PRO A 255 12.03 3.17 8.77
N LEU A 256 12.96 2.23 8.68
CA LEU A 256 14.10 2.15 9.57
C LEU A 256 15.07 3.27 9.16
N ASP A 257 15.14 4.34 9.95
CA ASP A 257 16.22 5.31 9.80
C ASP A 257 17.53 4.69 10.32
N ASP A 258 18.66 4.90 9.63
CA ASP A 258 20.00 4.42 10.02
C ASP A 258 20.42 4.79 11.47
N LYS A 259 19.70 5.72 12.11
CA LYS A 259 19.93 6.15 13.50
C LYS A 259 19.40 5.17 14.55
N TYR A 260 18.47 4.27 14.21
CA TYR A 260 17.95 3.29 15.17
C TYR A 260 18.95 2.17 15.45
N SER A 261 19.89 1.90 14.52
CA SER A 261 21.02 1.00 14.74
C SER A 261 21.97 1.49 15.85
N THR A 262 21.99 2.80 16.14
CA THR A 262 22.89 3.41 17.13
C THR A 262 22.29 3.43 18.55
N ILE A 263 20.96 3.43 18.69
CA ILE A 263 20.30 3.52 20.01
C ILE A 263 20.38 2.18 20.79
N LEU A 264 20.69 1.07 20.13
CA LEU A 264 20.98 -0.20 20.80
C LEU A 264 22.33 -0.22 21.55
N LEU A 265 23.14 0.85 21.48
CA LEU A 265 24.46 0.94 22.12
C LEU A 265 24.55 1.93 23.29
N GLU A 266 23.49 2.66 23.63
CA GLU A 266 23.50 3.55 24.79
C GLU A 266 22.57 3.00 25.88
N ASN A 267 23.18 2.20 26.75
CA ASN A 267 22.61 1.81 28.04
C ASN A 267 22.43 3.05 28.91
N GLU A 268 21.19 3.53 29.06
CA GLU A 268 20.84 4.33 30.24
C GLU A 268 20.13 3.42 31.26
N ASP A 269 20.90 3.04 32.27
CA ASP A 269 20.44 2.37 33.48
C ASP A 269 19.37 3.21 34.18
N PHE A 270 18.14 2.70 34.28
CA PHE A 270 17.16 3.19 35.25
C PHE A 270 16.99 2.16 36.37
N THR A 271 17.76 2.37 37.43
CA THR A 271 17.65 1.66 38.70
C THR A 271 16.40 2.08 39.47
N GLY A 272 15.58 1.09 39.82
CA GLY A 272 14.98 0.91 41.15
C GLY A 272 13.97 1.93 41.68
N GLN A 273 12.71 1.47 41.84
CA GLN A 273 11.98 1.73 43.08
C GLN A 273 11.16 0.47 43.43
N GLU A 274 11.69 -0.32 44.36
CA GLU A 274 10.91 -1.27 45.15
C GLU A 274 9.96 -0.48 46.06
N SER A 275 8.70 -0.90 46.11
CA SER A 275 7.81 -0.58 47.22
C SER A 275 7.08 -1.86 47.64
N THR A 276 7.18 -2.14 48.93
CA THR A 276 6.72 -3.33 49.66
C THR A 276 5.30 -3.14 50.22
N SER A 277 4.54 -4.25 50.24
CA SER A 277 3.29 -4.56 50.98
C SER A 277 2.07 -3.67 50.69
N GLU A 278 0.85 -4.19 50.50
CA GLU A 278 0.10 -5.07 51.40
C GLU A 278 -0.80 -6.11 50.70
N THR A 279 -1.07 -7.16 51.46
CA THR A 279 -1.77 -8.39 51.12
C THR A 279 -3.28 -8.22 51.31
N GLU A 280 -4.07 -8.35 50.24
CA GLU A 280 -5.49 -8.72 50.36
C GLU A 280 -5.80 -9.90 49.44
N GLY A 281 -6.23 -10.99 50.08
CA GLY A 281 -6.46 -12.28 49.44
C GLY A 281 -7.65 -12.24 48.49
N TYR A 282 -7.36 -12.34 47.19
CA TYR A 282 -8.32 -12.81 46.22
C TYR A 282 -8.06 -14.29 45.93
N SER A 283 -9.07 -15.09 46.24
CA SER A 283 -9.15 -16.52 45.97
C SER A 283 -8.75 -16.80 44.52
N ALA A 284 -7.71 -17.61 44.34
CA ALA A 284 -7.26 -18.06 43.05
C ALA A 284 -8.34 -18.94 42.41
N SER A 285 -8.93 -18.47 41.31
CA SER A 285 -9.70 -19.30 40.38
C SER A 285 -9.05 -19.26 39.00
N PRO A 286 -9.13 -20.35 38.21
CA PRO A 286 -8.21 -20.66 37.11
C PRO A 286 -8.17 -19.59 36.00
N TRP A 287 -6.95 -19.21 35.62
CA TRP A 287 -6.62 -18.25 34.56
C TRP A 287 -6.92 -18.73 33.13
N LEU A 288 -7.96 -19.57 32.94
CA LEU A 288 -8.54 -19.86 31.63
C LEU A 288 -9.76 -18.96 31.43
N MET A 289 -9.87 -18.32 30.28
CA MET A 289 -11.07 -17.57 29.91
C MET A 289 -12.26 -18.54 29.84
N PRO A 290 -13.33 -18.35 30.63
CA PRO A 290 -14.55 -19.16 30.53
C PRO A 290 -15.15 -19.08 29.12
N LYS A 291 -15.80 -20.16 28.65
CA LYS A 291 -16.41 -20.22 27.30
C LYS A 291 -17.35 -19.05 26.99
N GLU A 292 -18.05 -18.53 27.99
CA GLU A 292 -18.93 -17.37 27.86
C GLU A 292 -18.16 -16.06 27.59
N GLN A 293 -17.02 -15.86 28.25
CA GLN A 293 -16.13 -14.72 27.99
C GLN A 293 -15.44 -14.85 26.63
N LEU A 294 -15.11 -16.07 26.18
CA LEU A 294 -14.61 -16.30 24.82
C LEU A 294 -15.64 -15.88 23.77
N GLN A 295 -16.91 -16.25 23.93
CA GLN A 295 -17.96 -15.80 23.01
C GLN A 295 -18.19 -14.29 23.08
N GLN A 296 -18.11 -13.69 24.27
CA GLN A 296 -18.25 -12.24 24.43
C GLN A 296 -17.09 -11.49 23.77
N TRP A 297 -15.86 -11.96 23.96
CA TRP A 297 -14.68 -11.44 23.31
C TRP A 297 -14.81 -11.55 21.78
N LYS A 298 -15.24 -12.69 21.25
CA LYS A 298 -15.51 -12.88 19.80
C LYS A 298 -16.53 -11.86 19.25
N ARG A 299 -17.60 -11.55 20.01
CA ARG A 299 -18.57 -10.50 19.62
C ARG A 299 -17.97 -9.09 19.66
N ASN A 300 -17.17 -8.79 20.68
CA ASN A 300 -16.57 -7.46 20.87
C ASN A 300 -15.39 -7.20 19.92
N ARG A 301 -14.78 -8.26 19.39
CA ARG A 301 -13.55 -8.20 18.60
C ARG A 301 -13.65 -7.35 17.33
N ARG A 302 -14.80 -7.39 16.63
CA ARG A 302 -15.01 -6.53 15.45
C ARG A 302 -15.14 -5.06 15.81
N ALA A 303 -15.79 -4.74 16.92
CA ALA A 303 -15.87 -3.37 17.41
C ALA A 303 -14.48 -2.81 17.77
N LEU A 304 -13.57 -3.67 18.26
CA LEU A 304 -12.18 -3.32 18.55
C LEU A 304 -11.35 -3.11 17.27
N ALA A 305 -11.59 -3.88 16.21
CA ALA A 305 -10.94 -3.67 14.90
C ALA A 305 -11.24 -2.27 14.30
N TYR A 306 -12.44 -1.73 14.56
CA TYR A 306 -12.83 -0.38 14.14
C TYR A 306 -12.43 0.74 15.11
N SER A 307 -11.88 0.39 16.27
CA SER A 307 -11.46 1.35 17.29
C SER A 307 -10.11 1.99 16.95
N THR A 308 -9.96 3.28 17.29
CA THR A 308 -8.72 4.03 17.08
C THR A 308 -7.59 3.61 18.01
N VAL A 309 -7.90 2.87 19.09
CA VAL A 309 -6.91 2.32 20.02
C VAL A 309 -6.35 0.99 19.49
N GLY A 310 -7.00 0.39 18.47
CA GLY A 310 -6.68 -0.92 17.93
C GLY A 310 -6.85 -2.04 18.95
N THR A 311 -6.52 -3.25 18.51
CA THR A 311 -6.47 -4.45 19.36
C THR A 311 -5.03 -4.62 19.83
N LEU A 312 -4.74 -4.22 21.07
CA LEU A 312 -3.38 -4.27 21.65
C LEU A 312 -2.84 -5.71 21.78
N ASP A 313 -3.67 -6.72 21.57
CA ASP A 313 -3.39 -8.13 21.81
C ASP A 313 -2.20 -8.70 21.02
N TYR A 314 -1.83 -8.09 19.89
CA TYR A 314 -0.70 -8.51 19.06
C TYR A 314 0.54 -7.66 19.26
N MET A 315 0.46 -6.58 20.05
CA MET A 315 1.56 -5.63 20.21
C MET A 315 2.68 -6.21 21.07
N ALA A 316 3.92 -6.04 20.63
CA ALA A 316 5.10 -6.48 21.38
C ALA A 316 5.33 -5.64 22.66
N PRO A 317 5.88 -6.22 23.74
CA PRO A 317 6.08 -5.52 25.00
C PRO A 317 7.04 -4.33 24.87
N GLU A 318 8.08 -4.43 24.04
CA GLU A 318 9.03 -3.33 23.79
C GLU A 318 8.37 -2.12 23.10
N VAL A 319 7.36 -2.36 22.27
CA VAL A 319 6.57 -1.30 21.61
C VAL A 319 5.69 -0.59 22.65
N LEU A 320 5.06 -1.34 23.56
CA LEU A 320 4.27 -0.78 24.67
C LEU A 320 5.13 0.03 25.65
N LEU A 321 6.32 -0.47 25.98
CA LEU A 321 7.25 0.15 26.92
C LEU A 321 8.07 1.29 26.31
N LYS A 322 7.98 1.51 24.99
CA LYS A 322 8.73 2.53 24.25
C LYS A 322 10.26 2.45 24.45
N LYS A 323 10.80 1.25 24.69
CA LYS A 323 12.23 1.01 24.98
C LYS A 323 13.13 0.99 23.73
N GLY A 324 12.67 1.58 22.62
CA GLY A 324 13.19 1.28 21.29
C GLY A 324 12.69 -0.09 20.81
N TYR A 325 12.50 -0.21 19.50
CA TYR A 325 12.07 -1.45 18.84
C TYR A 325 12.56 -1.43 17.39
N GLY A 326 12.78 -2.61 16.84
CA GLY A 326 13.12 -2.84 15.44
C GLY A 326 12.13 -3.79 14.76
N ILE A 327 12.62 -4.51 13.74
CA ILE A 327 11.85 -5.45 12.92
C ILE A 327 11.28 -6.63 13.72
N GLU A 328 11.89 -6.95 14.87
CA GLU A 328 11.56 -8.07 15.72
C GLU A 328 10.16 -7.99 16.34
N CYS A 329 9.57 -6.79 16.44
CA CYS A 329 8.23 -6.62 16.99
C CYS A 329 7.14 -7.24 16.11
N ASP A 330 7.38 -7.33 14.80
CA ASP A 330 6.46 -7.99 13.86
C ASP A 330 6.47 -9.52 14.08
N TRP A 331 7.61 -10.10 14.49
CA TRP A 331 7.72 -11.52 14.80
C TRP A 331 6.97 -11.91 16.09
N TRP A 332 6.95 -11.02 17.09
CA TRP A 332 6.08 -11.18 18.26
C TRP A 332 4.61 -11.23 17.86
N SER A 333 4.20 -10.27 17.03
CA SER A 333 2.83 -10.16 16.53
C SER A 333 2.42 -11.44 15.80
N LEU A 334 3.31 -11.99 14.96
CA LEU A 334 3.11 -13.27 14.28
C LEU A 334 2.97 -14.45 15.27
N GLY A 335 3.75 -14.47 16.36
CA GLY A 335 3.60 -15.47 17.42
C GLY A 335 2.23 -15.41 18.11
N ALA A 336 1.70 -14.20 18.34
CA ALA A 336 0.37 -14.01 18.89
C ALA A 336 -0.73 -14.48 17.92
N ILE A 337 -0.57 -14.21 16.63
CA ILE A 337 -1.48 -14.72 15.57
C ILE A 337 -1.41 -16.25 15.50
N MET A 338 -0.22 -16.85 15.54
CA MET A 338 -0.06 -18.31 15.52
C MET A 338 -0.74 -18.96 16.73
N TYR A 339 -0.55 -18.41 17.92
CA TYR A 339 -1.25 -18.87 19.12
C TYR A 339 -2.76 -18.80 18.91
N GLU A 340 -3.26 -17.69 18.39
CA GLU A 340 -4.67 -17.53 18.13
C GLU A 340 -5.22 -18.51 17.09
N MET A 341 -4.52 -18.72 15.97
CA MET A 341 -4.95 -19.68 14.94
C MET A 341 -5.15 -21.07 15.55
N LEU A 342 -4.29 -21.46 16.49
CA LEU A 342 -4.29 -22.81 17.05
C LEU A 342 -5.14 -22.97 18.32
N ILE A 343 -5.38 -21.89 19.07
CA ILE A 343 -6.09 -21.90 20.36
C ILE A 343 -7.49 -21.26 20.26
N GLY A 344 -7.70 -20.37 19.29
CA GLY A 344 -8.96 -19.68 19.00
C GLY A 344 -9.12 -18.30 19.66
N TYR A 345 -8.10 -17.83 20.39
CA TYR A 345 -8.02 -16.48 20.95
C TYR A 345 -6.56 -16.05 21.18
N PRO A 346 -6.23 -14.74 21.19
CA PRO A 346 -4.88 -14.25 21.41
C PRO A 346 -4.40 -14.55 22.84
N PRO A 347 -3.09 -14.76 23.04
CA PRO A 347 -2.54 -15.21 24.32
C PRO A 347 -2.78 -14.23 25.48
N PHE A 348 -2.93 -12.93 25.19
CA PHE A 348 -3.06 -11.88 26.19
C PHE A 348 -4.40 -11.14 26.16
N CYS A 349 -5.42 -11.71 25.50
CA CYS A 349 -6.72 -11.06 25.33
C CYS A 349 -7.40 -10.73 26.66
N SER A 350 -8.09 -9.59 26.70
CA SER A 350 -8.81 -9.10 27.87
C SER A 350 -9.87 -8.08 27.46
N ASP A 351 -10.99 -8.01 28.19
CA ASP A 351 -12.04 -7.01 27.96
C ASP A 351 -11.56 -5.58 28.31
N ASP A 352 -10.61 -5.45 29.25
CA ASP A 352 -9.94 -4.18 29.55
C ASP A 352 -8.59 -4.10 28.82
N PRO A 353 -8.37 -3.11 27.92
CA PRO A 353 -7.09 -2.87 27.26
C PRO A 353 -5.93 -2.68 28.22
N ARG A 354 -6.14 -2.09 29.40
CA ARG A 354 -5.08 -1.93 30.41
C ARG A 354 -4.66 -3.27 31.01
N MET A 355 -5.60 -4.19 31.13
CA MET A 355 -5.31 -5.56 31.56
C MET A 355 -4.60 -6.35 30.46
N ALA A 356 -4.97 -6.18 29.18
CA ALA A 356 -4.22 -6.75 28.06
C ALA A 356 -2.76 -6.27 28.08
N CYS A 357 -2.52 -4.96 28.21
CA CYS A 357 -1.15 -4.41 28.37
C CYS A 357 -0.40 -5.03 29.55
N ARG A 358 -1.05 -5.18 30.71
CA ARG A 358 -0.43 -5.80 31.88
C ARG A 358 -0.07 -7.26 31.65
N LYS A 359 -0.92 -8.03 30.94
CA LYS A 359 -0.63 -9.42 30.55
C LYS A 359 0.55 -9.49 29.56
N ILE A 360 0.61 -8.59 28.58
CA ILE A 360 1.70 -8.51 27.60
C ILE A 360 3.03 -8.18 28.27
N VAL A 361 3.07 -7.16 29.14
CA VAL A 361 4.30 -6.79 29.88
C VAL A 361 4.75 -7.93 30.79
N ASN A 362 3.81 -8.67 31.38
CA ASN A 362 4.09 -9.84 32.23
C ASN A 362 3.97 -11.17 31.48
N TRP A 363 4.30 -11.20 30.19
CA TRP A 363 4.08 -12.39 29.33
C TRP A 363 4.69 -13.67 29.90
N LYS A 364 5.84 -13.59 30.60
CA LYS A 364 6.53 -14.74 31.23
C LYS A 364 5.64 -15.54 32.18
N THR A 365 4.73 -14.86 32.88
CA THR A 365 3.78 -15.50 33.81
C THR A 365 2.38 -15.65 33.23
N CYS A 366 2.06 -14.88 32.18
CA CYS A 366 0.73 -14.81 31.59
C CYS A 366 0.54 -15.71 30.36
N LEU A 367 1.61 -16.04 29.63
CA LEU A 367 1.55 -16.96 28.50
C LEU A 367 1.31 -18.39 29.02
N LYS A 368 0.12 -18.92 28.75
CA LYS A 368 -0.30 -20.25 29.18
C LYS A 368 -1.04 -20.94 28.04
N PHE A 369 -0.79 -22.23 27.87
CA PHE A 369 -1.51 -23.05 26.90
C PHE A 369 -2.63 -23.82 27.61
N PRO A 370 -3.88 -23.77 27.12
CA PRO A 370 -4.97 -24.58 27.68
C PRO A 370 -4.73 -26.07 27.42
N GLU A 371 -5.44 -26.93 28.16
CA GLU A 371 -5.40 -28.38 27.96
C GLU A 371 -6.02 -28.81 26.61
N GLU A 372 -7.01 -28.04 26.15
CA GLU A 372 -7.64 -28.18 24.85
C GLU A 372 -7.76 -26.80 24.17
N PRO A 373 -7.54 -26.69 22.85
CA PRO A 373 -7.17 -27.77 21.92
C PRO A 373 -5.71 -28.25 22.11
N LYS A 374 -5.45 -29.53 21.76
CA LYS A 374 -4.10 -30.09 21.80
C LYS A 374 -3.32 -29.63 20.57
N ILE A 375 -2.17 -29.02 20.81
CA ILE A 375 -1.22 -28.60 19.78
C ILE A 375 0.13 -29.30 20.00
N SER A 376 0.88 -29.49 18.92
CA SER A 376 2.17 -30.17 18.89
C SER A 376 3.20 -29.49 19.78
N ALA A 377 4.22 -30.25 20.19
CA ALA A 377 5.33 -29.70 20.96
C ALA A 377 6.09 -28.65 20.15
N GLU A 378 6.25 -28.89 18.85
CA GLU A 378 6.88 -28.00 17.89
C GLU A 378 6.09 -26.69 17.72
N ALA A 379 4.75 -26.74 17.71
CA ALA A 379 3.93 -25.53 17.66
C ALA A 379 4.11 -24.67 18.92
N LYS A 380 4.07 -25.30 20.10
CA LYS A 380 4.31 -24.61 21.38
C LYS A 380 5.71 -24.01 21.43
N ASP A 381 6.70 -24.77 20.96
CA ASP A 381 8.09 -24.33 20.93
C ASP A 381 8.27 -23.10 20.05
N LEU A 382 7.71 -23.10 18.84
CA LEU A 382 7.76 -21.93 17.95
C LEU A 382 7.09 -20.70 18.58
N ILE A 383 5.89 -20.87 19.14
CA ILE A 383 5.17 -19.78 19.81
C ILE A 383 6.01 -19.20 20.95
N CYS A 384 6.60 -20.03 21.80
CA CYS A 384 7.46 -19.58 22.90
C CYS A 384 8.73 -18.85 22.41
N HIS A 385 9.26 -19.24 21.27
CA HIS A 385 10.44 -18.60 20.67
C HIS A 385 10.11 -17.30 19.90
N LEU A 386 8.84 -17.06 19.55
CA LEU A 386 8.36 -15.79 19.00
C LEU A 386 7.86 -14.85 20.11
N LEU A 387 7.17 -15.38 21.11
CA LEU A 387 6.64 -14.66 22.27
C LEU A 387 7.64 -14.66 23.43
N CYS A 388 8.82 -14.11 23.19
CA CYS A 388 9.86 -13.95 24.22
C CYS A 388 10.59 -12.60 24.14
N ASP A 389 11.59 -12.43 25.01
CA ASP A 389 12.47 -11.25 25.02
C ASP A 389 13.19 -11.09 23.67
N VAL A 390 13.34 -9.84 23.22
CA VAL A 390 13.89 -9.47 21.89
C VAL A 390 15.20 -10.19 21.56
N ASP A 391 16.15 -10.25 22.51
CA ASP A 391 17.48 -10.82 22.29
C ASP A 391 17.48 -12.32 21.97
N ARG A 392 16.41 -13.02 22.38
CA ARG A 392 16.26 -14.48 22.20
C ARG A 392 15.20 -14.82 21.15
N ARG A 393 14.46 -13.82 20.65
CA ARG A 393 13.38 -14.02 19.71
C ARG A 393 13.91 -14.52 18.37
N LEU A 394 13.25 -15.54 17.80
CA LEU A 394 13.58 -15.96 16.44
C LEU A 394 13.28 -14.83 15.46
N GLY A 395 14.18 -14.66 14.48
CA GLY A 395 14.09 -13.58 13.50
C GLY A 395 14.96 -12.38 13.83
N THR A 396 15.43 -12.25 15.08
CA THR A 396 16.34 -11.16 15.49
C THR A 396 17.68 -11.22 14.74
N ARG A 397 18.22 -12.43 14.47
CA ARG A 397 19.44 -12.60 13.64
C ARG A 397 19.14 -12.90 12.17
N GLY A 398 17.88 -12.74 11.75
CA GLY A 398 17.44 -12.96 10.38
C GLY A 398 16.31 -13.99 10.26
N VAL A 399 15.54 -13.87 9.18
CA VAL A 399 14.33 -14.69 8.93
C VAL A 399 14.63 -16.19 8.83
N GLU A 400 15.86 -16.56 8.44
CA GLU A 400 16.25 -17.95 8.25
C GLU A 400 16.18 -18.76 9.56
N GLU A 401 16.34 -18.11 10.72
CA GLU A 401 16.13 -18.77 12.02
C GLU A 401 14.70 -19.27 12.20
N ILE A 402 13.72 -18.46 11.76
CA ILE A 402 12.31 -18.81 11.81
C ILE A 402 12.04 -19.93 10.79
N LYS A 403 12.53 -19.78 9.55
CA LYS A 403 12.29 -20.75 8.47
C LYS A 403 12.88 -22.13 8.76
N ALA A 404 14.00 -22.18 9.49
CA ALA A 404 14.66 -23.42 9.88
C ALA A 404 13.98 -24.15 11.06
N HIS A 405 12.98 -23.54 11.69
CA HIS A 405 12.31 -24.13 12.85
C HIS A 405 11.62 -25.46 12.49
N PRO A 406 11.73 -26.53 13.31
CA PRO A 406 11.18 -27.87 12.99
C PRO A 406 9.68 -27.90 12.68
N TRP A 407 8.90 -26.95 13.21
CA TRP A 407 7.48 -26.84 12.92
C TRP A 407 7.17 -26.56 11.44
N PHE A 408 8.12 -26.00 10.67
CA PHE A 408 8.00 -25.78 9.22
C PHE A 408 8.56 -26.93 8.37
N LYS A 409 8.83 -28.09 8.96
CA LYS A 409 9.34 -29.25 8.22
C LYS A 409 8.43 -29.58 7.03
N GLY A 410 9.01 -29.61 5.84
CA GLY A 410 8.30 -29.92 4.58
C GLY A 410 7.78 -28.70 3.82
N ILE A 411 7.89 -27.48 4.37
CA ILE A 411 7.53 -26.25 3.64
C ILE A 411 8.56 -25.96 2.54
N GLN A 412 8.06 -25.73 1.33
CA GLN A 412 8.84 -25.28 0.18
C GLN A 412 8.73 -23.75 0.06
N TRP A 413 9.63 -23.02 0.74
CA TRP A 413 9.56 -21.56 0.86
C TRP A 413 9.51 -20.82 -0.48
N ASP A 414 10.32 -21.21 -1.46
CA ASP A 414 10.41 -20.51 -2.76
C ASP A 414 9.18 -20.72 -3.65
N MET A 415 8.47 -21.83 -3.45
CA MET A 415 7.32 -22.26 -4.25
C MET A 415 6.00 -22.05 -3.53
N LEU A 416 5.98 -21.47 -2.32
CA LEU A 416 4.80 -21.45 -1.45
C LEU A 416 3.58 -20.79 -2.11
N TYR A 417 3.80 -19.72 -2.87
CA TYR A 417 2.76 -19.00 -3.63
C TYR A 417 2.40 -19.66 -4.97
N GLU A 418 3.07 -20.75 -5.34
CA GLU A 418 2.77 -21.55 -6.53
C GLU A 418 2.02 -22.86 -6.18
N LEU A 419 2.05 -23.26 -4.90
CA LEU A 419 1.29 -24.38 -4.37
C LEU A 419 -0.20 -24.01 -4.24
N GLU A 420 -1.06 -25.02 -4.16
CA GLU A 420 -2.46 -24.78 -3.80
C GLU A 420 -2.56 -24.31 -2.34
N ALA A 421 -3.32 -23.24 -2.11
CA ALA A 421 -3.50 -22.69 -0.77
C ALA A 421 -4.23 -23.67 0.17
N ALA A 422 -3.86 -23.65 1.45
CA ALA A 422 -4.45 -24.56 2.45
C ALA A 422 -5.95 -24.34 2.67
N TYR A 423 -6.46 -23.14 2.39
CA TYR A 423 -7.89 -22.85 2.35
C TYR A 423 -8.19 -22.01 1.11
N LYS A 424 -9.18 -22.47 0.33
CA LYS A 424 -9.65 -21.78 -0.86
C LYS A 424 -10.98 -21.07 -0.55
N PRO A 425 -11.02 -19.73 -0.53
CA PRO A 425 -12.24 -19.00 -0.28
C PRO A 425 -13.26 -19.27 -1.39
N THR A 426 -14.53 -19.37 -1.02
CA THR A 426 -15.61 -19.42 -2.01
C THR A 426 -15.75 -18.03 -2.61
N VAL A 427 -15.67 -17.92 -3.93
CA VAL A 427 -15.83 -16.66 -4.68
C VAL A 427 -16.64 -16.98 -5.95
N THR A 428 -17.84 -16.41 -6.04
CA THR A 428 -18.83 -16.68 -7.10
C THR A 428 -18.76 -15.71 -8.28
N GLY A 429 -17.98 -14.63 -8.17
CA GLY A 429 -17.78 -13.65 -9.24
C GLY A 429 -16.88 -12.50 -8.84
N ASP A 430 -16.58 -11.61 -9.79
CA ASP A 430 -15.60 -10.52 -9.61
C ASP A 430 -16.05 -9.42 -8.64
N LEU A 431 -17.35 -9.37 -8.31
CA LEU A 431 -17.94 -8.44 -7.34
C LEU A 431 -18.35 -9.11 -6.03
N ASP A 432 -17.99 -10.39 -5.85
CA ASP A 432 -18.46 -11.17 -4.72
C ASP A 432 -17.82 -10.68 -3.41
N THR A 433 -18.65 -10.13 -2.52
CA THR A 433 -18.23 -9.63 -1.21
C THR A 433 -18.65 -10.53 -0.05
N GLN A 434 -19.00 -11.80 -0.29
CA GLN A 434 -19.46 -12.71 0.77
C GLN A 434 -18.41 -13.00 1.85
N ASN A 435 -17.13 -12.84 1.53
CA ASN A 435 -16.02 -12.99 2.47
C ASN A 435 -15.74 -11.72 3.29
N PHE A 436 -16.55 -10.67 3.11
CA PHE A 436 -16.48 -9.43 3.87
C PHE A 436 -17.68 -9.27 4.78
N GLU A 437 -17.53 -8.44 5.81
CA GLU A 437 -18.65 -8.03 6.63
C GLU A 437 -19.62 -7.17 5.82
N LYS A 438 -20.92 -7.41 6.02
CA LYS A 438 -21.98 -6.57 5.45
C LYS A 438 -22.17 -5.36 6.32
N PHE A 439 -21.80 -4.19 5.82
CA PHE A 439 -22.11 -2.93 6.48
C PHE A 439 -23.49 -2.47 6.02
N PRO A 440 -24.37 -2.01 6.95
CA PRO A 440 -25.59 -1.34 6.53
C PRO A 440 -25.20 -0.13 5.68
N GLU A 441 -25.73 -0.06 4.46
CA GLU A 441 -25.65 1.15 3.66
C GLU A 441 -26.34 2.24 4.47
N VAL A 442 -25.57 3.27 4.83
CA VAL A 442 -26.18 4.47 5.39
C VAL A 442 -26.90 5.11 4.22
N ASP A 443 -28.22 4.89 4.12
CA ASP A 443 -29.14 5.60 3.25
C ASP A 443 -29.16 7.09 3.64
N GLY A 444 -28.03 7.77 3.42
CA GLY A 444 -28.01 9.20 3.21
C GLY A 444 -28.25 9.44 1.73
N PRO A 445 -28.95 10.52 1.35
CA PRO A 445 -29.02 10.90 -0.06
C PRO A 445 -27.59 10.90 -0.62
N PRO A 446 -27.37 10.42 -1.87
CA PRO A 446 -26.06 10.53 -2.50
C PRO A 446 -25.63 11.96 -2.29
N SER A 447 -24.55 12.15 -1.53
CA SER A 447 -24.05 13.48 -1.19
C SER A 447 -23.99 14.22 -2.51
N ILE A 448 -24.84 15.25 -2.64
CA ILE A 448 -25.07 15.98 -3.88
C ILE A 448 -23.70 16.19 -4.48
N THR A 449 -23.49 15.61 -5.67
CA THR A 449 -22.29 15.75 -6.48
C THR A 449 -21.67 17.08 -6.14
N ALA A 450 -20.48 17.08 -5.54
CA ALA A 450 -19.76 18.31 -5.33
C ALA A 450 -19.62 18.92 -6.72
N THR A 451 -20.43 19.93 -7.02
CA THR A 451 -20.33 20.70 -8.26
C THR A 451 -18.94 21.30 -8.18
N VAL A 452 -17.99 20.69 -8.89
CA VAL A 452 -16.63 21.22 -9.00
C VAL A 452 -16.78 22.51 -9.76
N GLY A 453 -16.95 23.60 -9.01
CA GLY A 453 -16.89 24.95 -9.54
C GLY A 453 -15.55 25.17 -10.26
N PRO A 454 -15.49 26.14 -11.17
CA PRO A 454 -14.38 26.30 -12.10
C PRO A 454 -13.05 26.35 -11.35
N TRP A 455 -12.15 25.45 -11.73
CA TRP A 455 -10.73 25.35 -11.42
C TRP A 455 -10.08 26.67 -10.96
N ARG A 456 -10.24 27.01 -9.69
CA ARG A 456 -9.45 27.99 -8.92
C ARG A 456 -9.95 28.05 -7.48
N LYS A 457 -9.68 27.01 -6.70
CA LYS A 457 -9.47 27.21 -5.26
C LYS A 457 -8.01 26.86 -5.01
N MET A 458 -7.25 27.89 -4.60
CA MET A 458 -5.87 27.76 -4.14
C MET A 458 -5.77 26.59 -3.17
N LEU A 459 -4.61 25.90 -3.14
CA LEU A 459 -4.29 24.90 -2.13
C LEU A 459 -4.81 25.38 -0.78
N THR A 460 -5.78 24.67 -0.22
CA THR A 460 -6.21 24.98 1.14
C THR A 460 -5.03 24.69 2.06
N SER A 461 -4.93 25.34 3.23
CA SER A 461 -3.84 25.07 4.18
C SER A 461 -3.75 23.58 4.58
N LYS A 462 -4.83 22.82 4.38
CA LYS A 462 -4.90 21.36 4.59
C LYS A 462 -4.19 20.56 3.50
N ASP A 463 -4.17 21.06 2.26
CA ASP A 463 -3.57 20.36 1.11
C ASP A 463 -2.05 20.42 1.09
N THR A 464 -1.45 21.39 1.81
CA THR A 464 0.01 21.53 1.86
C THR A 464 0.68 20.33 2.55
N ASN A 465 -0.05 19.63 3.41
CA ASN A 465 0.44 18.44 4.12
C ASN A 465 0.39 17.17 3.26
N PHE A 466 -0.28 17.21 2.10
CA PHE A 466 -0.48 16.07 1.20
C PHE A 466 0.07 16.34 -0.21
N ILE A 467 1.03 17.26 -0.34
CA ILE A 467 1.72 17.53 -1.61
C ILE A 467 2.45 16.26 -2.08
N GLY A 468 2.31 15.94 -3.36
CA GLY A 468 2.89 14.73 -3.96
C GLY A 468 2.11 13.44 -3.68
N TYR A 469 0.93 13.50 -3.02
CA TYR A 469 0.11 12.31 -2.76
C TYR A 469 -0.35 11.59 -4.03
N THR A 470 -0.47 12.28 -5.16
CA THR A 470 -0.97 11.70 -6.41
C THR A 470 0.05 10.76 -7.05
N PHE A 471 -0.32 9.49 -7.22
CA PHE A 471 0.49 8.43 -7.86
C PHE A 471 -0.34 7.69 -8.93
N LYS A 472 0.33 7.24 -9.99
CA LYS A 472 -0.25 6.41 -11.05
C LYS A 472 0.77 5.36 -11.47
N LYS A 473 0.49 4.08 -11.24
CA LYS A 473 1.36 2.98 -11.67
C LYS A 473 1.36 2.90 -13.20
N SER A 474 2.54 2.92 -13.81
CA SER A 474 2.73 3.02 -15.27
C SER A 474 2.29 1.77 -16.04
N ASP A 475 2.20 0.61 -15.37
CA ASP A 475 1.91 -0.68 -16.01
C ASP A 475 0.49 -0.81 -16.59
N ILE A 476 -0.47 0.02 -16.17
CA ILE A 476 -1.87 -0.07 -16.64
C ILE A 476 -2.03 0.53 -18.05
N LEU A 477 -1.07 1.33 -18.52
CA LEU A 477 -1.02 1.68 -19.94
C LEU A 477 -0.75 0.44 -20.83
N LYS A 478 -0.24 -0.66 -20.26
CA LYS A 478 0.02 -1.91 -20.99
C LYS A 478 -1.21 -2.83 -21.05
N SER A 479 -2.18 -2.74 -20.11
CA SER A 479 -3.38 -3.59 -20.14
C SER A 479 -4.36 -3.16 -21.22
N LEU A 480 -4.43 -1.85 -21.53
CA LEU A 480 -5.14 -1.33 -22.71
C LEU A 480 -4.51 -1.77 -24.04
N ASP A 481 -3.28 -2.30 -24.05
CA ASP A 481 -2.61 -2.84 -25.25
C ASP A 481 -2.75 -4.36 -25.39
N SER A 482 -3.33 -5.05 -24.40
CA SER A 482 -3.27 -6.52 -24.32
C SER A 482 -4.44 -7.26 -24.98
N SER A 483 -5.35 -6.56 -25.64
CA SER A 483 -6.33 -7.18 -26.54
C SER A 483 -5.71 -7.58 -27.88
N ASP A 484 -4.59 -8.33 -27.85
CA ASP A 484 -4.19 -9.33 -28.85
C ASP A 484 -2.87 -10.05 -28.46
N ILE A 485 -2.98 -11.37 -28.27
CA ILE A 485 -2.00 -12.47 -28.40
C ILE A 485 -0.68 -12.48 -27.56
N ARG A 486 -0.53 -13.58 -26.78
CA ARG A 486 0.65 -14.04 -26.00
C ARG A 486 1.83 -14.51 -26.86
N VAL A 487 3.08 -14.15 -26.53
CA VAL A 487 4.31 -14.99 -26.63
C VAL A 487 5.39 -14.51 -25.60
N ASN A 488 6.16 -15.46 -25.09
CA ASN A 488 7.11 -15.47 -23.96
C ASN A 488 8.31 -14.47 -23.95
N GLY A 489 8.67 -14.06 -22.72
CA GLY A 489 10.04 -14.19 -22.17
C GLY A 489 11.05 -13.05 -22.37
N SER A 490 11.06 -12.05 -21.47
CA SER A 490 12.26 -11.31 -21.00
C SER A 490 11.84 -10.18 -20.05
N SER A 491 12.34 -10.17 -18.81
CA SER A 491 12.10 -9.14 -17.81
C SER A 491 12.88 -7.85 -18.12
N LYS A 492 12.35 -7.03 -19.02
CA LYS A 492 12.63 -5.59 -19.14
C LYS A 492 11.32 -4.85 -19.36
N ALA A 493 11.20 -3.65 -18.81
CA ALA A 493 10.05 -2.78 -19.08
C ALA A 493 9.81 -2.71 -20.60
N PRO A 494 8.60 -3.01 -21.10
CA PRO A 494 8.35 -3.01 -22.52
C PRO A 494 8.47 -1.57 -22.99
N SER A 495 9.40 -1.35 -23.91
CA SER A 495 9.43 -0.12 -24.68
C SER A 495 8.27 -0.17 -25.70
N LEU A 496 7.78 1.02 -26.09
CA LEU A 496 6.83 1.25 -27.18
C LEU A 496 7.22 0.59 -28.52
N ILE A 497 8.43 0.01 -28.62
CA ILE A 497 8.86 -0.84 -29.74
C ILE A 497 7.99 -2.10 -29.85
N SER A 498 7.52 -2.66 -28.73
CA SER A 498 6.60 -3.82 -28.71
C SER A 498 5.22 -3.51 -29.33
N LEU A 499 4.80 -2.24 -29.27
CA LEU A 499 3.53 -1.72 -29.81
C LEU A 499 3.58 -1.46 -31.33
N LEU A 500 4.79 -1.41 -31.90
CA LEU A 500 5.06 -1.07 -33.31
C LEU A 500 5.73 -2.23 -34.07
N GLY A 501 5.85 -3.41 -33.45
CA GLY A 501 6.44 -4.62 -34.04
C GLY A 501 5.44 -5.51 -34.80
N ARG A 502 4.15 -5.16 -34.83
CA ARG A 502 3.08 -5.94 -35.47
C ARG A 502 2.40 -5.18 -36.61
N ILE A 503 3.19 -4.69 -37.56
CA ILE A 503 2.68 -4.30 -38.88
C ILE A 503 3.11 -5.43 -39.81
N ASP A 504 2.30 -6.50 -39.87
CA ASP A 504 2.43 -7.49 -40.95
C ASP A 504 1.68 -6.95 -42.16
N LEU A 505 2.40 -6.93 -43.28
CA LEU A 505 1.94 -6.66 -44.63
C LEU A 505 1.18 -7.89 -45.15
N GLN A 506 -0.16 -7.84 -45.25
CA GLN A 506 -0.95 -8.65 -46.18
C GLN A 506 -2.44 -8.28 -46.07
N ASP A 507 -2.96 -7.56 -47.08
CA ASP A 507 -4.08 -8.01 -47.93
C ASP A 507 -4.70 -6.85 -48.72
N THR A 508 -4.18 -6.63 -49.92
CA THR A 508 -4.92 -6.03 -51.05
C THR A 508 -4.55 -6.79 -52.32
N VAL A 509 -5.18 -7.95 -52.53
CA VAL A 509 -5.24 -8.57 -53.86
C VAL A 509 -6.43 -7.95 -54.60
N ILE A 510 -6.12 -6.98 -55.47
CA ILE A 510 -7.00 -6.58 -56.57
C ILE A 510 -6.72 -7.55 -57.72
N SER A 511 -7.75 -8.23 -58.22
CA SER A 511 -7.74 -8.80 -59.57
C SER A 511 -8.82 -8.11 -60.40
N GLU A 512 -8.37 -7.59 -61.54
CA GLU A 512 -9.12 -6.83 -62.53
C GLU A 512 -10.02 -7.73 -63.41
N THR A 513 -10.98 -7.06 -64.07
CA THR A 513 -11.64 -7.40 -65.36
C THR A 513 -12.51 -8.69 -65.41
N GLU A 514 -13.72 -8.73 -65.98
CA GLU A 514 -14.16 -8.23 -67.28
C GLU A 514 -15.71 -8.40 -67.46
N GLN A 515 -16.32 -7.48 -68.21
CA GLN A 515 -17.49 -7.63 -69.09
C GLN A 515 -18.92 -7.99 -68.57
N LYS A 516 -19.86 -7.06 -68.86
CA LYS A 516 -21.29 -7.26 -69.16
C LYS A 516 -21.50 -8.27 -70.31
N PRO A 517 -22.64 -9.00 -70.37
CA PRO A 517 -23.85 -8.51 -71.08
C PRO A 517 -25.14 -8.73 -70.27
N GLU A 518 -26.08 -7.78 -70.28
CA GLU A 518 -27.37 -7.90 -70.99
C GLU A 518 -28.05 -9.29 -70.86
N THR A 519 -29.00 -9.43 -69.95
CA THR A 519 -30.45 -9.32 -70.22
C THR A 519 -31.24 -9.35 -68.91
#